data_AF-A0A7S3D0Q9-F1
#
_entry.id   AF-A0A7S3D0Q9-F1
#
_cell.length_a   1.000
_cell.length_b   1.000
_cell.length_c   1.000
_cell.angle_alpha   90.00
_cell.angle_beta   90.00
_cell.angle_gamma   90.00
#
_symmetry.space_group_name_H-M   'P 1'
#
loop_
_entity.id
_entity.type
_entity.pdbx_description
1 polymer ?
#
loop_
_entity_poly.entity_id
_entity_poly.type
_entity_poly.pdbx_seq_one_letter_code
_entity_poly.pdbx_strand_id
1 'polypeptide(L)'
;MQTGKSDEFYRQFDGNVDDCFRIGIALAGRKLKLFSEFYQSDIIVASPLGLRLAMGEEGKREFDRDFLSSIEVLLLDSLDMMMMQNMDHVEFVMKHLNELPKDTRDADIMRIRMWAVDGMYRK
;
A
#
# COMPACT_ATOMS: atom_id res chain seq x y z
N MET A 1 35.68 -3.02 -9.60
CA MET A 1 35.74 -4.50 -9.61
C MET A 1 34.33 -5.01 -9.40
N GLN A 2 33.72 -5.63 -10.40
CA GLN A 2 32.47 -6.38 -10.19
C GLN A 2 32.82 -7.61 -9.33
N THR A 3 32.32 -7.61 -8.11
CA THR A 3 32.25 -8.80 -7.25
C THR A 3 31.39 -9.86 -7.97
N GLY A 4 31.54 -11.15 -7.68
CA GLY A 4 30.83 -12.24 -8.39
C GLY A 4 29.31 -12.32 -8.12
N LYS A 5 28.63 -11.20 -7.98
CA LYS A 5 27.19 -11.08 -7.76
C LYS A 5 26.46 -10.84 -9.08
N SER A 6 25.16 -11.12 -9.12
CA SER A 6 24.31 -10.94 -10.30
C SER A 6 24.15 -9.45 -10.66
N ASP A 7 23.82 -9.18 -11.92
CA ASP A 7 23.52 -7.81 -12.39
C ASP A 7 22.33 -7.18 -11.64
N GLU A 8 21.35 -8.01 -11.26
CA GLU A 8 20.19 -7.61 -10.46
C GLU A 8 20.58 -7.06 -9.09
N PHE A 9 21.55 -7.72 -8.42
CA PHE A 9 22.11 -7.21 -7.17
C PHE A 9 22.65 -5.80 -7.35
N TYR A 10 23.37 -5.52 -8.44
CA TYR A 10 23.90 -4.16 -8.65
C TYR A 10 22.81 -3.14 -8.93
N ARG A 11 21.79 -3.49 -9.72
CA ARG A 11 20.66 -2.59 -10.00
C ARG A 11 19.87 -2.24 -8.74
N GLN A 12 19.74 -3.19 -7.82
CA GLN A 12 19.06 -2.99 -6.53
C GLN A 12 19.69 -1.87 -5.69
N PHE A 13 21.02 -1.76 -5.71
CA PHE A 13 21.77 -0.81 -4.91
C PHE A 13 22.23 0.41 -5.72
N ASP A 14 21.78 0.54 -6.96
CA ASP A 14 22.10 1.68 -7.81
C ASP A 14 21.06 2.80 -7.63
N GLY A 15 21.52 4.04 -7.63
CA GLY A 15 20.65 5.21 -7.45
C GLY A 15 20.11 5.38 -6.02
N ASN A 16 18.82 5.69 -5.90
CA ASN A 16 18.17 5.95 -4.61
C ASN A 16 17.69 4.65 -3.98
N VAL A 17 18.26 4.31 -2.83
CA VAL A 17 17.95 3.11 -2.04
C VAL A 17 17.02 3.40 -0.86
N ASP A 18 16.43 4.59 -0.79
CA ASP A 18 15.44 4.96 0.22
C ASP A 18 14.18 4.07 0.09
N ASP A 19 13.85 3.38 1.18
CA ASP A 19 12.72 2.48 1.29
C ASP A 19 11.47 3.18 1.83
N CYS A 20 11.49 4.51 2.01
CA CYS A 20 10.36 5.31 2.47
C CYS A 20 9.68 6.06 1.30
N PHE A 21 9.01 5.33 0.41
CA PHE A 21 8.28 5.92 -0.70
C PHE A 21 6.79 5.59 -0.66
N ARG A 22 5.97 6.55 -1.11
CA ARG A 22 4.54 6.38 -1.29
C ARG A 22 3.97 7.39 -2.27
N ILE A 23 3.17 6.92 -3.21
CA ILE A 23 2.55 7.74 -4.25
C ILE A 23 1.13 7.21 -4.48
N GLY A 24 0.15 8.09 -4.35
CA GLY A 24 -1.20 7.86 -4.85
C GLY A 24 -1.32 8.32 -6.30
N ILE A 25 -2.03 7.54 -7.12
CA ILE A 25 -2.30 7.85 -8.53
C ILE A 25 -3.81 7.74 -8.76
N ALA A 26 -4.41 8.79 -9.32
CA ALA A 26 -5.81 8.83 -9.71
C ALA A 26 -5.99 8.87 -11.23
N LEU A 27 -6.96 8.13 -11.74
CA LEU A 27 -7.35 8.02 -13.14
C LEU A 27 -8.42 9.07 -13.46
N ALA A 28 -8.00 10.20 -14.01
CA ALA A 28 -8.90 11.28 -14.43
C ALA A 28 -9.25 11.16 -15.92
N GLY A 29 -10.04 10.14 -16.27
CA GLY A 29 -10.41 9.83 -17.65
C GLY A 29 -9.21 9.36 -18.48
N ARG A 30 -8.70 10.21 -19.37
CA ARG A 30 -7.48 9.93 -20.17
C ARG A 30 -6.19 10.51 -19.57
N LYS A 31 -6.25 11.04 -18.35
CA LYS A 31 -5.10 11.64 -17.66
C LYS A 31 -4.80 10.87 -16.38
N LEU A 32 -3.52 10.82 -16.03
CA LEU A 32 -3.06 10.37 -14.72
C LEU A 32 -2.79 11.59 -13.85
N LYS A 33 -3.41 11.64 -12.66
CA LYS A 33 -3.06 12.59 -11.62
C LYS A 33 -2.10 11.89 -10.66
N LEU A 34 -0.83 12.25 -10.73
CA LEU A 34 0.20 11.76 -9.81
C LEU A 34 0.09 12.50 -8.47
N PHE A 35 0.55 11.84 -7.41
CA PHE A 35 0.55 12.38 -6.04
C PHE A 35 -0.85 12.78 -5.55
N SER A 36 -1.88 12.01 -5.92
CA SER A 36 -3.20 12.13 -5.31
C SER A 36 -3.16 11.64 -3.86
N GLU A 37 -4.08 12.18 -3.06
CA GLU A 37 -4.36 11.63 -1.72
C GLU A 37 -4.86 10.19 -1.85
N PHE A 38 -4.56 9.33 -0.87
CA PHE A 38 -4.86 7.90 -0.97
C PHE A 38 -6.35 7.60 -1.14
N TYR A 39 -7.24 8.34 -0.47
CA TYR A 39 -8.69 8.18 -0.63
C TYR A 39 -9.22 8.56 -2.02
N GLN A 40 -8.45 9.33 -2.79
CA GLN A 40 -8.77 9.72 -4.15
C GLN A 40 -7.96 8.92 -5.19
N SER A 41 -7.14 7.97 -4.74
CA SER A 41 -6.23 7.22 -5.61
C SER A 41 -6.86 5.91 -6.04
N ASP A 42 -6.77 5.62 -7.32
CA ASP A 42 -7.14 4.31 -7.88
C ASP A 42 -5.98 3.31 -7.78
N ILE A 43 -4.75 3.80 -7.76
CA ILE A 43 -3.52 3.01 -7.65
C ILE A 43 -2.65 3.62 -6.55
N ILE A 44 -2.15 2.77 -5.66
CA ILE A 44 -1.17 3.15 -4.64
C ILE A 44 0.14 2.41 -4.94
N VAL A 45 1.22 3.17 -5.11
CA VAL A 45 2.58 2.63 -5.25
C VAL A 45 3.38 3.08 -4.03
N ALA A 46 3.70 2.16 -3.15
CA ALA A 46 4.34 2.48 -1.88
C ALA A 46 5.15 1.31 -1.35
N SER A 47 6.14 1.62 -0.52
CA SER A 47 6.81 0.62 0.29
C SER A 47 5.98 0.25 1.52
N PRO A 48 6.21 -0.94 2.12
CA PRO A 48 5.56 -1.33 3.36
C PRO A 48 5.80 -0.33 4.50
N LEU A 49 7.03 0.21 4.61
CA LEU A 49 7.36 1.25 5.57
C LEU A 49 6.58 2.55 5.29
N GLY A 50 6.52 2.97 4.02
CA GLY A 50 5.80 4.16 3.60
C GLY A 50 4.31 4.10 3.93
N LEU A 51 3.69 2.93 3.73
CA LEU A 51 2.30 2.67 4.11
C LEU A 51 2.09 2.67 5.61
N ARG A 52 2.95 1.99 6.38
CA ARG A 52 2.88 1.97 7.85
C ARG A 52 2.97 3.39 8.42
N LEU A 53 3.90 4.20 7.93
CA LEU A 53 4.03 5.60 8.36
C LEU A 53 2.81 6.44 7.96
N ALA A 54 2.22 6.17 6.78
CA ALA A 54 1.01 6.86 6.35
C ALA A 54 -0.22 6.47 7.19
N MET A 55 -0.26 5.25 7.73
CA MET A 55 -1.30 4.85 8.68
C MET A 55 -1.15 5.51 10.04
N GLY A 56 0.06 5.89 10.44
CA GLY A 56 0.34 6.37 11.78
C GLY A 56 0.50 5.24 12.79
N GLU A 57 0.38 5.58 14.07
CA GLU A 57 0.62 4.65 15.18
C GLU A 57 -0.67 4.04 15.71
N GLU A 58 -0.74 2.70 15.80
CA GLU A 58 -1.91 2.00 16.34
C GLU A 58 -2.33 2.57 17.71
N GLY A 59 -3.62 2.81 17.90
CA GLY A 59 -4.18 3.35 19.15
C GLY A 59 -4.14 4.88 19.26
N LYS A 60 -3.49 5.58 18.34
CA LYS A 60 -3.60 7.05 18.25
C LYS A 60 -4.82 7.47 17.44
N ARG A 61 -5.28 8.69 17.68
CA ARG A 61 -6.45 9.28 16.99
C ARG A 61 -6.20 9.45 15.48
N GLU A 62 -4.96 9.70 15.09
CA GLU A 62 -4.53 9.85 13.70
C GLU A 62 -4.29 8.52 12.97
N PHE A 63 -4.54 7.38 13.64
CA PHE A 63 -4.39 6.08 13.03
C PHE A 63 -5.45 5.83 11.97
N ASP A 64 -5.04 5.85 10.72
CA ASP A 64 -5.93 5.74 9.56
C ASP A 64 -5.49 4.61 8.64
N ARG A 65 -6.34 3.60 8.47
CA ARG A 65 -6.08 2.45 7.59
C ARG A 65 -7.12 2.28 6.49
N ASP A 66 -8.17 3.10 6.50
CA ASP A 66 -9.38 2.83 5.71
C ASP A 66 -9.12 3.03 4.21
N PHE A 67 -8.04 3.74 3.84
CA PHE A 67 -7.59 3.86 2.45
C PHE A 67 -7.10 2.53 1.84
N LEU A 68 -6.87 1.49 2.64
CA LEU A 68 -6.56 0.12 2.17
C LEU A 68 -7.75 -0.84 2.29
N SER A 69 -8.96 -0.35 2.56
CA SER A 69 -10.14 -1.21 2.78
C SER A 69 -10.71 -1.85 1.50
N SER A 70 -10.33 -1.35 0.31
CA SER A 70 -10.90 -1.76 -0.98
C SER A 70 -9.84 -2.13 -2.02
N ILE A 71 -8.81 -2.86 -1.61
CA ILE A 71 -7.74 -3.35 -2.49
C ILE A 71 -8.21 -4.64 -3.20
N GLU A 72 -8.44 -4.55 -4.51
CA GLU A 72 -8.78 -5.70 -5.36
C GLU A 72 -7.55 -6.49 -5.82
N VAL A 73 -6.43 -5.80 -6.08
CA VAL A 73 -5.17 -6.40 -6.54
C VAL A 73 -4.01 -5.85 -5.72
N LEU A 74 -3.23 -6.74 -5.13
CA LEU A 74 -1.98 -6.42 -4.44
C LEU A 74 -0.81 -7.05 -5.21
N LEU A 75 0.18 -6.23 -5.56
CA LEU A 75 1.44 -6.69 -6.12
C LEU A 75 2.56 -6.39 -5.12
N LEU A 76 3.28 -7.42 -4.71
CA LEU A 76 4.47 -7.31 -3.88
C LEU A 76 5.68 -7.67 -4.75
N ASP A 77 6.48 -6.67 -5.07
CA ASP A 77 7.70 -6.84 -5.86
C ASP A 77 8.90 -7.13 -4.94
N SER A 78 9.81 -8.01 -5.39
CA SER A 78 11.01 -8.44 -4.66
C SER A 78 10.80 -8.80 -3.17
N LEU A 79 9.92 -9.78 -2.90
CA LEU A 79 9.64 -10.26 -1.53
C LEU A 79 10.87 -10.76 -0.76
N ASP A 80 11.85 -11.34 -1.45
CA ASP A 80 13.12 -11.80 -0.89
C ASP A 80 13.93 -10.63 -0.28
N MET A 81 13.91 -9.47 -0.92
CA MET A 81 14.56 -8.25 -0.43
C MET A 81 13.83 -7.70 0.79
N MET A 82 12.50 -7.65 0.74
CA MET A 82 11.67 -7.24 1.88
C MET A 82 11.94 -8.14 3.09
N MET A 83 12.16 -9.44 2.85
CA MET A 83 12.50 -10.42 3.87
C MET A 83 13.83 -10.14 4.56
N MET A 84 14.83 -9.66 3.81
CA MET A 84 16.13 -9.28 4.36
C MET A 84 16.13 -7.90 5.03
N GLN A 85 15.24 -6.99 4.63
CA GLN A 85 15.12 -5.65 5.20
C GLN A 85 14.36 -5.67 6.53
N ASN A 86 13.03 -5.83 6.46
CA ASN A 86 12.16 -5.87 7.63
C ASN A 86 10.76 -6.39 7.27
N MET A 87 10.48 -7.66 7.59
CA MET A 87 9.16 -8.25 7.37
C MET A 87 8.06 -7.67 8.26
N ASP A 88 8.39 -7.08 9.40
CA ASP A 88 7.39 -6.52 10.31
C ASP A 88 6.58 -5.41 9.63
N HIS A 89 7.18 -4.67 8.68
CA HIS A 89 6.45 -3.67 7.91
C HIS A 89 5.44 -4.31 6.95
N VAL A 90 5.82 -5.40 6.30
CA VAL A 90 4.93 -6.15 5.40
C VAL A 90 3.79 -6.77 6.21
N GLU A 91 4.11 -7.48 7.30
CA GLU A 91 3.12 -8.09 8.18
C GLU A 91 2.14 -7.05 8.75
N PHE A 92 2.64 -5.88 9.15
CA PHE A 92 1.81 -4.79 9.62
C PHE A 92 0.82 -4.30 8.55
N VAL A 93 1.27 -4.09 7.30
CA VAL A 93 0.38 -3.68 6.21
C VAL A 93 -0.63 -4.77 5.88
N MET A 94 -0.19 -6.04 5.81
CA MET A 94 -1.05 -7.19 5.51
C MET A 94 -2.12 -7.41 6.59
N LYS A 95 -1.80 -7.13 7.86
CA LYS A 95 -2.77 -7.18 8.97
C LYS A 95 -3.94 -6.22 8.76
N HIS A 96 -3.66 -5.05 8.16
CA HIS A 96 -4.61 -3.95 7.97
C HIS A 96 -5.22 -3.87 6.57
N LEU A 97 -4.82 -4.77 5.67
CA LEU A 97 -5.33 -4.82 4.32
C LEU A 97 -6.78 -5.28 4.32
N ASN A 98 -7.64 -4.56 3.59
CA ASN A 98 -9.05 -4.88 3.43
C ASN A 98 -9.80 -5.07 4.75
N GLU A 99 -9.45 -4.38 5.85
CA GLU A 99 -10.32 -4.41 7.03
C GLU A 99 -11.58 -3.58 6.82
N LEU A 100 -12.65 -3.86 7.59
CA LEU A 100 -13.83 -2.98 7.56
C LEU A 100 -13.40 -1.55 7.87
N PRO A 101 -13.76 -0.59 6.99
CA PRO A 101 -13.49 0.80 7.26
C PRO A 101 -14.23 1.22 8.52
N LYS A 102 -13.58 2.02 9.37
CA LYS A 102 -14.19 2.55 10.60
C LYS A 102 -15.11 3.72 10.29
N ASP A 103 -14.69 4.58 9.35
CA ASP A 103 -15.46 5.74 8.93
C ASP A 103 -15.94 5.57 7.49
N THR A 104 -17.23 5.80 7.26
CA THR A 104 -17.82 5.76 5.91
C THR A 104 -17.37 6.93 5.04
N ARG A 105 -16.91 8.04 5.64
CA ARG A 105 -16.48 9.27 4.94
C ARG A 105 -17.45 9.65 3.81
N ASP A 106 -16.98 9.61 2.57
CA ASP A 106 -17.70 10.00 1.36
C ASP A 106 -18.23 8.79 0.57
N ALA A 107 -18.28 7.61 1.19
CA ALA A 107 -18.67 6.38 0.52
C ALA A 107 -20.14 6.44 0.07
N ASP A 108 -20.36 6.16 -1.21
CA ASP A 108 -21.69 5.97 -1.77
C ASP A 108 -22.20 4.57 -1.40
N ILE A 109 -23.07 4.51 -0.38
CA ILE A 109 -23.64 3.27 0.16
C ILE A 109 -24.29 2.42 -0.94
N MET A 110 -24.88 3.06 -1.96
CA MET A 110 -25.54 2.36 -3.06
C MET A 110 -24.55 1.64 -3.99
N ARG A 111 -23.26 1.96 -3.92
CA ARG A 111 -22.20 1.34 -4.72
C ARG A 111 -21.38 0.31 -3.93
N ILE A 112 -21.63 0.18 -2.63
CA ILE A 112 -20.95 -0.83 -1.81
C ILE A 112 -21.43 -2.21 -2.26
N ARG A 113 -20.47 -3.07 -2.61
CA ARG A 113 -20.77 -4.44 -3.01
C ARG A 113 -21.21 -5.24 -1.78
N MET A 114 -22.32 -5.98 -1.88
CA MET A 114 -22.89 -6.73 -0.74
C MET A 114 -21.89 -7.70 -0.09
N TRP A 115 -21.08 -8.37 -0.89
CA TRP A 115 -20.05 -9.27 -0.36
C TRP A 115 -18.99 -8.56 0.49
N ALA A 116 -18.77 -7.26 0.28
CA ALA A 116 -17.87 -6.47 1.12
C ALA A 116 -18.51 -6.18 2.49
N VAL A 117 -19.82 -5.95 2.53
CA VAL A 117 -20.59 -5.81 3.78
C VAL A 117 -20.61 -7.13 4.56
N ASP A 118 -20.73 -8.25 3.87
CA ASP A 118 -20.76 -9.59 4.45
C ASP A 118 -19.38 -10.09 4.91
N GLY A 119 -18.33 -9.26 4.83
CA GLY A 119 -16.99 -9.61 5.30
C GLY A 119 -16.19 -10.53 4.37
N MET A 120 -16.64 -10.76 3.14
CA MET A 120 -16.05 -11.76 2.23
C MET A 120 -14.73 -11.31 1.56
N TYR A 121 -14.25 -10.10 1.87
CA TYR A 121 -12.99 -9.55 1.35
C TYR A 121 -11.74 -10.17 2.01
N ARG A 122 -11.88 -10.81 3.18
CA ARG A 122 -10.78 -11.44 3.94
C ARG A 122 -10.98 -12.95 3.92
N LYS A 123 -10.28 -13.63 3.02
CA LYS A 123 -10.18 -15.11 3.02
C LYS A 123 -8.88 -15.54 3.67
#